data_AF-A0A1C5UQL6-F1
#
_entry.id   AF-A0A1C5UQL6-F1
#
_cell.length_a   1.000
_cell.length_b   1.000
_cell.length_c   1.000
_cell.angle_alpha   90.00
_cell.angle_beta   90.00
_cell.angle_gamma   90.00
#
_symmetry.space_group_name_H-M   'P 1'
#
loop_
_entity.id
_entity.type
_entity.pdbx_description
1 polymer ?
#
loop_
_entity_poly.entity_id
_entity_poly.type
_entity_poly.pdbx_seq_one_letter_code
_entity_poly.pdbx_strand_id
1 'polypeptide(L)'
;MTEETMKKELNVTEVLDRVKALDNYDKRELFAGRGYKLYYVTDGDFGCLPEAVMHQCIRIFLNQHCVDGSLELPEWIASLPQKTMYAMTRRYLEYMIGNDSYYCDREFKEDTVLRLLRCIPRNIDINVKSLMEDLNVLFGGVGVESRREIEHRWTLIIAGVYRKDKEA
;
A
#
# COMPACT_ATOMS: atom_id res chain seq x y z
N MET A 1 -31.06 3.21 -15.14
CA MET A 1 -30.49 2.50 -13.98
C MET A 1 -28.99 2.68 -14.06
N THR A 2 -28.44 3.63 -13.32
CA THR A 2 -26.99 3.79 -13.20
C THR A 2 -26.55 2.91 -12.06
N GLU A 3 -25.78 1.86 -12.36
CA GLU A 3 -25.00 1.14 -11.34
C GLU A 3 -24.09 2.18 -10.67
N GLU A 4 -24.54 2.71 -9.54
CA GLU A 4 -23.61 3.17 -8.50
C GLU A 4 -22.75 1.96 -8.18
N THR A 5 -21.58 1.91 -8.79
CA THR A 5 -20.55 0.92 -8.54
C THR A 5 -20.33 0.96 -7.03
N MET A 6 -20.85 -0.03 -6.32
CA MET A 6 -20.69 -0.15 -4.87
C MET A 6 -19.18 -0.16 -4.62
N LYS A 7 -18.64 0.99 -4.22
CA LYS A 7 -17.21 1.12 -3.92
C LYS A 7 -16.93 0.15 -2.79
N LYS A 8 -16.07 -0.84 -3.04
CA LYS A 8 -15.79 -1.90 -2.08
C LYS A 8 -14.82 -1.40 -1.02
N GLU A 9 -15.21 -1.55 0.24
CA GLU A 9 -14.32 -1.41 1.37
C GLU A 9 -13.55 -2.72 1.53
N LEU A 10 -12.22 -2.65 1.54
CA LEU A 10 -11.37 -3.81 1.76
C LEU A 10 -11.19 -4.04 3.26
N ASN A 11 -11.59 -5.20 3.78
CA ASN A 11 -11.31 -5.57 5.17
C ASN A 11 -9.85 -6.03 5.33
N VAL A 12 -8.92 -5.07 5.33
CA VAL A 12 -7.48 -5.32 5.43
C VAL A 12 -7.12 -6.08 6.71
N THR A 13 -7.78 -5.78 7.83
CA THR A 13 -7.53 -6.45 9.11
C THR A 13 -7.77 -7.95 9.00
N GLU A 14 -8.90 -8.34 8.42
CA GLU A 14 -9.25 -9.75 8.24
C GLU A 14 -8.31 -10.47 7.26
N VAL A 15 -7.91 -9.81 6.17
CA VAL A 15 -6.91 -10.37 5.23
C VAL A 15 -5.59 -10.65 5.95
N LEU A 16 -5.06 -9.69 6.70
CA LEU A 16 -3.79 -9.86 7.42
C LEU A 16 -3.89 -10.92 8.52
N ASP A 17 -5.02 -11.02 9.22
CA ASP A 17 -5.25 -12.04 10.24
C ASP A 17 -5.34 -13.45 9.64
N ARG A 18 -5.96 -13.62 8.48
CA ARG A 18 -5.93 -14.89 7.73
C ARG A 18 -4.51 -15.25 7.30
N VAL A 19 -3.70 -14.28 6.85
CA VAL A 19 -2.27 -14.52 6.54
C VAL A 19 -1.49 -14.96 7.78
N LYS A 20 -1.72 -14.34 8.95
CA LYS A 20 -1.09 -14.74 10.22
C LYS A 20 -1.44 -16.18 10.59
N ALA A 21 -2.69 -16.58 10.39
CA ALA A 21 -3.21 -17.90 10.74
C ALA A 21 -2.68 -19.05 9.86
N LEU A 22 -2.09 -18.75 8.69
CA LEU A 22 -1.47 -19.75 7.83
C LEU A 22 -0.29 -20.46 8.51
N ASP A 23 -0.09 -21.72 8.15
CA ASP A 23 1.12 -22.46 8.51
C ASP A 23 2.35 -21.96 7.72
N ASN A 24 3.53 -22.45 8.09
CA ASN A 24 4.79 -22.03 7.46
C ASN A 24 4.93 -22.50 6.01
N TYR A 25 4.27 -23.59 5.61
CA TYR A 25 4.30 -24.07 4.23
C TYR A 25 3.46 -23.14 3.34
N ASP A 26 2.24 -22.84 3.77
CA ASP A 26 1.31 -21.96 3.08
C ASP A 26 1.82 -20.52 3.00
N LYS A 27 2.48 -20.02 4.06
CA LYS A 27 3.16 -18.72 4.02
C LYS A 27 4.26 -18.67 2.96
N ARG A 28 5.03 -19.75 2.77
CA ARG A 28 6.07 -19.83 1.72
C ARG A 28 5.47 -19.87 0.32
N GLU A 29 4.41 -20.65 0.12
CA GLU A 29 3.69 -20.71 -1.17
C GLU A 29 3.08 -19.34 -1.52
N LEU A 30 2.42 -18.70 -0.55
CA LEU A 30 1.88 -17.35 -0.70
C LEU A 30 3.00 -16.33 -1.02
N PHE A 31 4.13 -16.40 -0.33
CA PHE A 31 5.29 -15.54 -0.62
C PHE A 31 5.83 -15.72 -2.04
N ALA A 32 5.86 -16.96 -2.53
CA ALA A 32 6.33 -17.30 -3.87
C ALA A 32 5.33 -16.92 -4.99
N GLY A 33 4.11 -16.50 -4.63
CA GLY A 33 3.04 -16.23 -5.60
C GLY A 33 2.49 -17.49 -6.25
N ARG A 34 2.54 -18.63 -5.54
CA ARG A 34 2.11 -19.91 -6.05
C ARG A 34 0.75 -20.30 -5.47
N GLY A 35 -0.12 -20.81 -6.34
CA GLY A 35 -1.41 -21.39 -5.98
C GLY A 35 -2.51 -20.38 -5.67
N TYR A 36 -3.65 -20.90 -5.21
CA TYR A 36 -4.88 -20.15 -4.90
C TYR A 36 -4.84 -19.49 -3.50
N LYS A 37 -3.68 -19.48 -2.84
CA LYS A 37 -3.54 -19.02 -1.44
C LYS A 37 -3.85 -17.54 -1.27
N LEU A 38 -3.56 -16.73 -2.28
CA LEU A 38 -3.93 -15.32 -2.29
C LEU A 38 -5.45 -15.16 -2.21
N TYR A 39 -6.19 -15.89 -3.05
CA TYR A 39 -7.66 -15.92 -3.03
C TYR A 39 -8.24 -16.45 -1.72
N TYR A 40 -7.55 -17.39 -1.07
CA TYR A 40 -7.96 -17.89 0.24
C TYR A 40 -7.87 -16.82 1.34
N VAL A 41 -6.75 -16.10 1.42
CA VAL A 41 -6.59 -15.06 2.46
C VAL A 41 -7.44 -13.82 2.17
N THR A 42 -7.74 -13.54 0.90
CA THR A 42 -8.65 -12.45 0.52
C THR A 42 -10.13 -12.85 0.51
N ASP A 43 -10.45 -14.15 0.61
CA ASP A 43 -11.79 -14.69 0.35
C ASP A 43 -12.35 -14.24 -1.02
N GLY A 44 -11.45 -14.11 -2.00
CA GLY A 44 -11.74 -13.58 -3.33
C GLY A 44 -12.06 -12.08 -3.38
N ASP A 45 -12.05 -11.36 -2.26
CA ASP A 45 -12.29 -9.92 -2.21
C ASP A 45 -10.99 -9.12 -2.11
N PHE A 46 -10.65 -8.45 -3.21
CA PHE A 46 -9.48 -7.58 -3.30
C PHE A 46 -9.83 -6.11 -3.05
N GLY A 47 -11.09 -5.79 -2.77
CA GLY A 47 -11.58 -4.41 -2.78
C GLY A 47 -11.35 -3.79 -4.16
N CYS A 48 -10.62 -2.67 -4.19
CA CYS A 48 -10.15 -2.03 -5.42
C CYS A 48 -8.64 -2.24 -5.68
N LEU A 49 -7.94 -3.03 -4.87
CA LEU A 49 -6.53 -3.33 -5.12
C LEU A 49 -6.37 -4.30 -6.30
N PRO A 50 -5.46 -4.02 -7.25
CA PRO A 50 -5.03 -5.03 -8.21
C PRO A 50 -4.41 -6.24 -7.51
N GLU A 51 -4.62 -7.44 -8.05
CA GLU A 51 -4.13 -8.70 -7.45
C GLU A 51 -2.61 -8.66 -7.18
N ALA A 52 -1.83 -8.13 -8.12
CA ALA A 52 -0.38 -8.04 -7.97
C ALA A 52 0.03 -7.06 -6.86
N VAL A 53 -0.73 -5.99 -6.65
CA VAL A 53 -0.48 -5.00 -5.59
C VAL A 53 -0.80 -5.62 -4.23
N MET A 54 -1.97 -6.26 -4.11
CA MET A 54 -2.36 -7.04 -2.93
C MET A 54 -1.28 -8.06 -2.56
N HIS A 55 -0.84 -8.85 -3.55
CA HIS A 55 0.20 -9.85 -3.36
C HIS A 55 1.50 -9.23 -2.87
N GLN A 56 1.92 -8.11 -3.45
CA GLN A 56 3.16 -7.45 -3.04
C GLN A 56 3.06 -6.86 -1.62
N CYS A 57 1.91 -6.29 -1.23
CA CYS A 57 1.67 -5.88 0.16
C CYS A 57 1.78 -7.05 1.14
N ILE A 58 1.16 -8.18 0.82
CA ILE A 58 1.26 -9.41 1.63
C ILE A 58 2.71 -9.90 1.70
N ARG A 59 3.50 -9.81 0.63
CA ARG A 59 4.93 -10.17 0.67
C ARG A 59 5.75 -9.29 1.61
N ILE A 60 5.43 -7.99 1.69
CA ILE A 60 6.06 -7.08 2.67
C ILE A 60 5.70 -7.54 4.08
N PHE A 61 4.43 -7.81 4.35
CA PHE A 61 3.97 -8.31 5.64
C PHE A 61 4.62 -9.65 6.05
N LEU A 62 4.77 -10.57 5.09
CA LEU A 62 5.46 -11.85 5.31
C LEU A 62 6.96 -11.66 5.59
N ASN A 63 7.63 -10.71 4.92
CA ASN A 63 9.03 -10.36 5.24
C ASN A 63 9.18 -9.82 6.67
N GLN A 64 8.16 -9.14 7.18
CA GLN A 64 8.05 -8.66 8.57
C GLN A 64 7.52 -9.73 9.54
N HIS A 65 7.61 -11.01 9.18
CA HIS A 65 7.18 -12.14 10.01
C HIS A 65 5.70 -12.08 10.44
N CYS A 66 4.83 -11.54 9.58
CA CYS A 66 3.40 -11.35 9.87
C CYS A 66 3.13 -10.42 11.05
N VAL A 67 4.03 -9.47 11.31
CA VAL A 67 3.85 -8.39 12.26
C VAL A 67 3.78 -7.08 11.49
N ASP A 68 2.79 -6.26 11.84
CA ASP A 68 2.64 -4.97 11.19
C ASP A 68 3.72 -4.00 11.67
N GLY A 69 4.24 -3.20 10.75
CA GLY A 69 5.29 -2.24 11.07
C GLY A 69 4.72 -0.94 11.64
N SER A 70 5.61 -0.10 12.16
CA SER A 70 5.22 1.21 12.71
C SER A 70 5.36 2.35 11.71
N LEU A 71 6.10 2.14 10.61
CA LEU A 71 6.50 3.20 9.68
C LEU A 71 5.51 3.30 8.52
N GLU A 72 4.96 4.49 8.26
CA GLU A 72 4.18 4.70 7.04
C GLU A 72 5.08 4.72 5.80
N LEU A 73 4.56 4.24 4.67
CA LEU A 73 5.29 4.26 3.40
C LEU A 73 5.85 5.65 3.03
N PRO A 74 5.07 6.76 3.09
CA PRO A 74 5.61 8.09 2.83
C PRO A 74 6.69 8.53 3.83
N GLU A 75 6.64 8.10 5.09
CA GLU A 75 7.67 8.42 6.11
C GLU A 75 8.99 7.75 5.78
N TRP A 76 8.95 6.46 5.40
CA TRP A 76 10.12 5.75 4.92
C TRP A 76 10.74 6.48 3.71
N ILE A 77 9.92 6.88 2.74
CA ILE A 77 10.41 7.54 1.51
C ILE A 77 10.99 8.92 1.81
N ALA A 78 10.41 9.67 2.75
CA ALA A 78 10.94 10.95 3.21
C ALA A 78 12.34 10.81 3.83
N SER A 79 12.61 9.68 4.48
CA SER A 79 13.92 9.38 5.09
C SER A 79 15.02 9.03 4.09
N LEU A 80 14.68 8.74 2.82
CA LEU A 80 15.65 8.29 1.82
C LEU A 80 16.54 9.47 1.35
N PRO A 81 17.88 9.29 1.26
CA PRO A 81 18.77 10.37 0.86
C PRO A 81 18.55 10.78 -0.60
N GLN A 82 18.47 12.10 -0.84
CA GLN A 82 18.15 12.69 -2.14
C GLN A 82 19.12 12.34 -3.29
N LYS A 83 20.36 11.95 -2.99
CA LYS A 83 21.44 11.75 -3.99
C LYS A 83 21.68 10.29 -4.40
N THR A 84 20.85 9.35 -3.98
CA THR A 84 21.15 7.90 -4.05
C THR A 84 20.20 7.12 -4.95
N MET A 85 20.48 5.81 -5.12
CA MET A 85 19.69 4.77 -5.82
C MET A 85 18.16 4.86 -5.64
N TYR A 86 17.71 5.47 -4.54
CA TYR A 86 16.31 5.71 -4.17
C TYR A 86 15.65 6.94 -4.81
N ALA A 87 16.36 7.71 -5.63
CA ALA A 87 15.78 8.82 -6.39
C ALA A 87 14.62 8.37 -7.29
N MET A 88 14.68 7.13 -7.80
CA MET A 88 13.58 6.53 -8.57
C MET A 88 12.37 6.18 -7.69
N THR A 89 12.60 5.68 -6.48
CA THR A 89 11.54 5.40 -5.48
C THR A 89 10.77 6.67 -5.15
N ARG A 90 11.48 7.78 -4.90
CA ARG A 90 10.87 9.09 -4.65
C ARG A 90 10.10 9.61 -5.87
N ARG A 91 10.65 9.46 -7.08
CA ARG A 91 9.97 9.82 -8.34
C ARG A 91 8.69 9.01 -8.57
N TYR A 92 8.67 7.72 -8.23
CA TYR A 92 7.45 6.91 -8.35
C TYR A 92 6.37 7.40 -7.40
N LEU A 93 6.75 7.77 -6.19
CA LEU A 93 5.83 8.35 -5.22
C LEU A 93 5.32 9.74 -5.65
N GLU A 94 6.21 10.63 -6.11
CA GLU A 94 5.84 11.94 -6.68
C GLU A 94 4.93 11.78 -7.90
N TYR A 95 5.15 10.75 -8.73
CA TYR A 95 4.25 10.41 -9.84
C TYR A 95 2.88 9.90 -9.36
N MET A 96 2.84 9.19 -8.23
CA MET A 96 1.61 8.67 -7.62
C MET A 96 0.78 9.76 -6.92
N ILE A 97 1.44 10.72 -6.26
CA ILE A 97 0.78 11.74 -5.42
C ILE A 97 0.56 13.05 -6.18
N GLY A 98 1.37 13.35 -7.19
CA GLY A 98 1.17 14.49 -8.08
C GLY A 98 2.43 15.31 -8.33
N ASN A 99 2.67 15.60 -9.60
CA ASN A 99 3.17 16.92 -9.97
C ASN A 99 2.05 17.62 -10.74
N ASP A 100 1.65 18.78 -10.22
CA ASP A 100 0.85 19.85 -10.83
C ASP A 100 -0.44 19.48 -11.59
N SER A 101 -1.57 19.67 -10.91
CA SER A 101 -2.63 20.65 -11.23
C SER A 101 -3.20 20.80 -12.65
N TYR A 102 -2.90 19.95 -13.64
CA TYR A 102 -3.47 20.08 -14.99
C TYR A 102 -4.03 18.80 -15.63
N TYR A 103 -3.82 17.64 -15.02
CA TYR A 103 -4.35 16.36 -15.51
C TYR A 103 -5.08 15.62 -14.39
N CYS A 104 -6.29 16.09 -14.04
CA CYS A 104 -7.18 15.49 -13.04
C CYS A 104 -7.66 14.05 -13.37
N ASP A 105 -7.17 13.42 -14.44
CA ASP A 105 -7.64 12.10 -14.91
C ASP A 105 -6.51 11.08 -15.13
N ARG A 106 -5.31 11.27 -14.56
CA ARG A 106 -4.29 10.21 -14.65
C ARG A 106 -4.63 9.09 -13.68
N GLU A 107 -5.10 7.97 -14.24
CA GLU A 107 -5.29 6.71 -13.54
C GLU A 107 -4.06 6.37 -12.68
N PHE A 108 -4.32 5.97 -11.44
CA PHE A 108 -3.31 5.49 -10.52
C PHE A 108 -2.73 4.18 -11.09
N LYS A 109 -1.51 4.23 -11.63
CA LYS A 109 -0.95 3.13 -12.42
C LYS A 109 -0.38 2.03 -11.54
N GLU A 110 -0.97 0.84 -11.66
CA GLU A 110 -0.53 -0.38 -10.99
C GLU A 110 0.98 -0.63 -11.11
N ASP A 111 1.55 -0.50 -12.31
CA ASP A 111 2.99 -0.74 -12.54
C ASP A 111 3.88 0.20 -11.72
N THR A 112 3.49 1.46 -11.54
CA THR A 112 4.24 2.42 -10.72
C THR A 112 4.23 2.01 -9.25
N VAL A 113 3.06 1.61 -8.73
CA VAL A 113 2.89 1.12 -7.36
C VAL A 113 3.72 -0.13 -7.14
N LEU A 114 3.66 -1.10 -8.05
CA LEU A 114 4.44 -2.33 -7.94
C LEU A 114 5.94 -2.07 -7.92
N ARG A 115 6.43 -1.16 -8.77
CA ARG A 115 7.85 -0.76 -8.76
C ARG A 115 8.23 -0.14 -7.43
N LEU A 116 7.39 0.74 -6.88
CA LEU A 116 7.62 1.37 -5.58
C LEU A 116 7.70 0.32 -4.46
N LEU A 117 6.70 -0.56 -4.37
CA LEU A 117 6.62 -1.58 -3.32
C LEU A 117 7.75 -2.62 -3.42
N ARG A 118 8.27 -2.89 -4.61
CA ARG A 118 9.44 -3.77 -4.82
C ARG A 118 10.76 -3.13 -4.39
N CYS A 119 10.82 -1.80 -4.26
CA CYS A 119 12.00 -1.11 -3.76
C CYS A 119 12.15 -1.15 -2.24
N ILE A 120 11.10 -1.56 -1.50
CA ILE A 120 11.12 -1.63 -0.03
C ILE A 120 12.09 -2.74 0.41
N PRO A 121 13.18 -2.40 1.14
CA PRO A 121 14.10 -3.39 1.69
C PRO A 121 13.40 -4.27 2.72
N ARG A 122 13.84 -5.52 2.85
CA ARG A 122 13.22 -6.52 3.74
C ARG A 122 13.30 -6.18 5.24
N ASN A 123 14.20 -5.28 5.61
CA ASN A 123 14.47 -4.88 7.00
C ASN A 123 13.78 -3.56 7.38
N ILE A 124 12.84 -3.08 6.57
CA ILE A 124 12.03 -1.90 6.87
C ILE A 124 10.65 -2.38 7.30
N ASP A 125 10.25 -2.02 8.51
CA ASP A 125 8.97 -2.40 9.11
C ASP A 125 7.88 -1.39 8.71
N ILE A 126 7.29 -1.60 7.53
CA ILE A 126 6.18 -0.81 7.01
C ILE A 126 4.88 -1.19 7.70
N ASN A 127 4.06 -0.20 8.03
CA ASN A 127 2.66 -0.38 8.39
C ASN A 127 1.88 -0.82 7.14
N VAL A 128 1.79 -2.13 6.93
CA VAL A 128 1.15 -2.76 5.77
C VAL A 128 -0.36 -2.57 5.82
N LYS A 129 -0.96 -2.54 7.02
CA LYS A 129 -2.39 -2.28 7.14
C LYS A 129 -2.75 -0.91 6.56
N SER A 130 -2.14 0.15 7.08
CA SER A 130 -2.36 1.52 6.61
C SER A 130 -2.01 1.67 5.14
N LEU A 131 -0.93 1.02 4.68
CA LEU A 131 -0.57 0.98 3.25
C LEU A 131 -1.70 0.39 2.39
N MET A 132 -2.27 -0.75 2.76
CA MET A 132 -3.32 -1.40 1.99
C MET A 132 -4.63 -0.61 2.01
N GLU A 133 -4.97 0.01 3.14
CA GLU A 133 -6.12 0.90 3.27
C GLU A 133 -5.98 2.13 2.36
N ASP A 134 -4.82 2.80 2.41
CA ASP A 134 -4.52 3.96 1.57
C ASP A 134 -4.57 3.60 0.09
N LEU A 135 -3.91 2.49 -0.29
CA LEU A 135 -3.91 2.03 -1.67
C LEU A 135 -5.32 1.66 -2.16
N ASN A 136 -6.17 1.05 -1.32
CA ASN A 136 -7.53 0.69 -1.71
C ASN A 136 -8.31 1.95 -2.16
N VAL A 137 -8.18 3.05 -1.40
CA VAL A 137 -8.80 4.33 -1.73
C VAL A 137 -8.18 4.97 -2.97
N LEU A 138 -6.85 4.93 -3.10
CA LEU A 138 -6.15 5.49 -4.27
C LEU A 138 -6.53 4.78 -5.58
N PHE A 139 -6.86 3.49 -5.53
CA PHE A 139 -7.40 2.71 -6.65
C PHE A 139 -8.93 2.80 -6.82
N GLY A 140 -9.64 3.62 -6.03
CA GLY A 140 -11.06 3.92 -6.21
C GLY A 140 -12.02 3.26 -5.22
N GLY A 141 -11.51 2.58 -4.20
CA GLY A 141 -12.29 2.01 -3.10
C GLY A 141 -12.81 3.04 -2.10
N VAL A 142 -13.45 2.57 -1.04
CA VAL A 142 -13.81 3.38 0.15
C VAL A 142 -12.80 3.14 1.25
N GLY A 143 -12.58 4.17 2.07
CA GLY A 143 -11.78 4.11 3.28
C GLY A 143 -12.16 5.27 4.21
N VAL A 144 -11.48 5.34 5.35
CA VAL A 144 -11.70 6.38 6.37
C VAL A 144 -11.38 7.78 5.84
N GLU A 145 -10.23 7.89 5.14
CA GLU A 145 -9.83 9.11 4.45
C GLU A 145 -10.26 9.05 2.98
N SER A 146 -10.61 10.20 2.41
CA SER A 146 -10.80 10.36 0.98
C SER A 146 -9.46 10.33 0.24
N ARG A 147 -9.51 10.04 -1.07
CA ARG A 147 -8.31 10.04 -1.93
C ARG A 147 -7.51 11.35 -1.83
N ARG A 148 -8.20 12.50 -1.76
CA ARG A 148 -7.53 13.82 -1.64
C ARG A 148 -6.84 13.99 -0.30
N GLU A 149 -7.42 13.48 0.79
CA GLU A 149 -6.82 13.54 2.12
C GLU A 149 -5.56 12.67 2.18
N ILE A 150 -5.58 11.47 1.60
CA ILE A 150 -4.42 10.58 1.50
C ILE A 150 -3.31 11.23 0.65
N GLU A 151 -3.64 11.73 -0.55
CA GLU A 151 -2.67 12.42 -1.42
C GLU A 151 -2.04 13.62 -0.70
N HIS A 152 -2.86 14.40 0.02
CA HIS A 152 -2.38 15.54 0.81
C HIS A 152 -1.49 15.12 1.99
N ARG A 153 -1.92 14.12 2.78
CA ARG A 153 -1.15 13.58 3.92
C ARG A 153 0.20 13.07 3.46
N TRP A 154 0.22 12.22 2.42
CA TRP A 154 1.47 11.69 1.88
C TRP A 154 2.38 12.82 1.37
N THR A 155 1.84 13.84 0.69
CA THR A 155 2.60 15.03 0.27
C THR A 155 3.28 15.73 1.45
N LEU A 156 2.53 16.01 2.51
CA LEU A 156 3.04 16.73 3.68
C LEU A 156 4.12 15.93 4.43
N ILE A 157 3.97 14.60 4.53
CA ILE A 157 4.98 13.71 5.12
C ILE A 157 6.29 13.78 4.33
N ILE A 158 6.22 13.67 3.00
CA ILE A 158 7.41 13.70 2.13
C ILE A 158 8.11 15.05 2.16
N ALA A 159 7.35 16.13 2.26
CA ALA A 159 7.86 17.48 2.42
C ALA A 159 8.51 17.70 3.79
N GLY A 160 8.35 16.78 4.75
CA GLY A 160 8.82 16.91 6.13
C GLY A 160 8.02 17.93 6.95
N VAL A 161 6.82 18.26 6.50
CA VAL A 161 5.93 19.27 7.13
C VAL A 161 4.89 18.60 8.03
N TYR A 162 4.57 17.33 7.79
CA TYR A 162 3.74 16.53 8.68
C TYR A 162 4.58 15.91 9.80
N ARG A 163 4.16 16.08 11.05
CA ARG A 163 4.62 15.27 12.19
C ARG A 163 3.40 14.65 12.83
N LYS A 164 3.43 13.32 12.99
CA LYS A 164 2.32 12.55 13.57
C LYS A 164 2.11 12.82 15.07
N ASP A 165 3.03 13.54 15.73
CA ASP A 165 3.01 13.75 17.17
C ASP A 165 2.50 15.14 17.59
N LYS A 166 1.27 15.17 18.12
CA LYS A 166 0.93 15.72 19.45
C LYS A 166 -0.54 15.41 19.80
N GLU A 167 -0.84 14.15 20.04
CA GLU A 167 -1.88 13.82 21.03
C GLU A 167 -1.22 12.92 22.07
N ALA A 168 -0.92 13.54 23.21
CA ALA A 168 -0.42 12.94 24.44
C ALA A 168 -1.55 12.94 25.47
#